data_AF-A0AAD2VCC1-F1
#
_entry.id   AF-A0AAD2VCC1-F1
#
_cell.length_a   1.000
_cell.length_b   1.000
_cell.length_c   1.000
_cell.angle_alpha   90.00
_cell.angle_beta   90.00
_cell.angle_gamma   90.00
#
_symmetry.space_group_name_H-M   'P 1'
#
loop_
_entity.id
_entity.type
_entity.pdbx_description
1 polymer ?
#
loop_
_entity_poly.entity_id
_entity_poly.type
_entity_poly.pdbx_seq_one_letter_code
_entity_poly.pdbx_strand_id
1 'polypeptide(L)'
;MSLRFRQTFTLFPGVRLNIGKRGISASIGVPGATVNVGKKGVRATVGLPGTGLSYTTPTLPYDDGYSVTNPLNPAPTEPHLESGSSPENTPSNAKIYMPVAGMNEISSASVEVLTSTSLLPLRDLIAKAREQRAEIKADLQEALAEESKQKSELARRKSSLFRWFYKRRIAELETLLPLTQAEISRLVSWEDSTKIAITFESSDASQRAYAAMVHAFDMLKSSVKKWDITADKATDQFAERTLATRSVNRHPVTFDFSSTDLIQFTGRAMRFENVNGDDILLYPGVAVIPRADGAFALIDLRELQISSEYLRFHEEEGVPSDSRIDGYTWAKTNKNGSPDRRFKDNYQIPICIYGNITFHSQTGVTEEYMVSNADAAHAFAEAVKRYQISLTETEALVQA
;
A
#
# COMPACT_ATOMS: atom_id res chain seq x y z
N MET A 1 -18.67 -34.55 -12.60
CA MET A 1 -18.07 -33.66 -13.62
C MET A 1 -18.27 -32.22 -13.14
N SER A 2 -17.31 -31.63 -12.41
CA SER A 2 -17.47 -30.26 -11.92
C SER A 2 -17.04 -29.25 -13.00
N LEU A 3 -17.91 -28.31 -13.35
CA LEU A 3 -17.57 -27.13 -14.16
C LEU A 3 -16.36 -26.41 -13.53
N ARG A 4 -15.33 -26.14 -14.33
CA ARG A 4 -14.06 -25.56 -13.90
C ARG A 4 -14.00 -24.11 -14.37
N PHE A 5 -14.22 -23.16 -13.47
CA PHE A 5 -14.06 -21.73 -13.76
C PHE A 5 -12.56 -21.36 -13.73
N ARG A 6 -12.07 -20.79 -14.85
CA ARG A 6 -10.74 -20.20 -15.01
C ARG A 6 -10.87 -18.96 -15.89
N GLN A 7 -10.50 -17.80 -15.38
CA GLN A 7 -10.40 -16.56 -16.14
C GLN A 7 -8.95 -16.06 -16.08
N THR A 8 -8.41 -15.58 -17.20
CA THR A 8 -7.02 -15.12 -17.26
C THR A 8 -7.03 -13.67 -17.76
N PHE A 9 -6.40 -12.77 -17.00
CA PHE A 9 -6.24 -11.37 -17.33
C PHE A 9 -4.77 -11.09 -17.57
N THR A 10 -4.44 -10.42 -18.67
CA THR A 10 -3.10 -9.89 -18.90
C THR A 10 -3.02 -8.55 -18.17
N LEU A 11 -2.21 -8.46 -17.12
CA LEU A 11 -2.02 -7.21 -16.37
C LEU A 11 -1.05 -6.30 -17.11
N PHE A 12 0.01 -6.90 -17.65
CA PHE A 12 1.00 -6.29 -18.52
C PHE A 12 1.69 -7.41 -19.32
N PRO A 13 2.43 -7.09 -20.39
CA PRO A 13 2.99 -8.11 -21.27
C PRO A 13 3.97 -9.04 -20.54
N GLY A 14 3.78 -10.35 -20.68
CA GLY A 14 4.50 -11.39 -19.93
C GLY A 14 3.77 -11.87 -18.68
N VAL A 15 2.98 -11.01 -18.00
CA VAL A 15 2.29 -11.34 -16.74
C VAL A 15 0.80 -11.59 -16.93
N ARG A 16 0.41 -12.83 -16.64
CA ARG A 16 -0.99 -13.25 -16.68
C ARG A 16 -1.50 -13.59 -15.29
N LEU A 17 -2.50 -12.86 -14.83
CA LEU A 17 -3.24 -13.19 -13.63
C LEU A 17 -4.32 -14.22 -13.96
N ASN A 18 -4.19 -15.43 -13.43
CA ASN A 18 -5.23 -16.46 -13.55
C ASN A 18 -6.08 -16.47 -12.29
N ILE A 19 -7.38 -16.51 -12.46
CA ILE A 19 -8.36 -16.59 -11.40
C ILE A 19 -9.11 -17.91 -11.56
N GLY A 20 -9.16 -18.72 -10.51
CA GLY A 20 -9.94 -19.95 -10.51
C GLY A 20 -10.34 -20.39 -9.11
N LYS A 21 -10.98 -21.56 -9.00
CA LYS A 21 -11.50 -22.12 -7.74
C LYS A 21 -10.46 -22.29 -6.60
N ARG A 22 -9.17 -22.14 -6.89
CA ARG A 22 -8.04 -22.30 -5.95
C ARG A 22 -7.35 -20.98 -5.61
N GLY A 23 -7.95 -19.85 -5.99
CA GLY A 23 -7.43 -18.50 -5.82
C GLY A 23 -6.87 -17.88 -7.09
N ILE A 24 -6.29 -16.71 -6.91
CA ILE A 24 -5.63 -15.92 -7.93
C ILE A 24 -4.16 -16.38 -8.00
N SER A 25 -3.68 -16.75 -9.19
CA SER A 25 -2.32 -17.25 -9.44
C SER A 25 -1.75 -16.60 -10.70
N ALA A 26 -0.51 -16.13 -10.65
CA ALA A 26 0.14 -15.56 -11.81
C ALA A 26 0.86 -16.64 -12.64
N SER A 27 0.77 -16.53 -13.97
CA SER A 27 1.54 -17.31 -14.93
C SER A 27 2.49 -16.40 -15.68
N ILE A 28 3.74 -16.83 -15.66
CA ILE A 28 4.93 -16.10 -16.06
C ILE A 28 5.49 -16.68 -17.34
N GLY A 29 5.93 -15.86 -18.31
CA GLY A 29 6.86 -16.30 -19.35
C GLY A 29 6.36 -16.41 -20.80
N VAL A 30 7.32 -16.65 -21.69
CA VAL A 30 7.18 -16.69 -23.16
C VAL A 30 6.72 -18.08 -23.65
N PRO A 31 6.19 -18.22 -24.88
CA PRO A 31 5.90 -19.54 -25.45
C PRO A 31 7.13 -20.44 -25.36
N GLY A 32 7.03 -21.55 -24.60
CA GLY A 32 8.13 -22.48 -24.38
C GLY A 32 8.96 -22.28 -23.10
N ALA A 33 8.76 -21.22 -22.33
CA ALA A 33 9.39 -21.11 -21.01
C ALA A 33 8.47 -20.31 -20.09
N THR A 34 7.72 -21.02 -19.25
CA THR A 34 6.72 -20.44 -18.36
C THR A 34 6.91 -20.84 -16.92
N VAL A 35 6.85 -19.91 -15.99
CA VAL A 35 6.83 -20.19 -14.55
C VAL A 35 5.41 -19.97 -14.04
N ASN A 36 4.90 -20.80 -13.15
CA ASN A 36 3.54 -20.71 -12.62
C ASN A 36 3.64 -20.63 -11.11
N VAL A 37 3.15 -19.54 -10.53
CA VAL A 37 3.24 -19.30 -9.10
C VAL A 37 1.86 -19.20 -8.51
N GLY A 38 1.60 -20.00 -7.48
CA GLY A 38 0.35 -19.98 -6.74
C GLY A 38 0.47 -20.76 -5.44
N LYS A 39 -0.66 -20.98 -4.76
CA LYS A 39 -0.77 -21.63 -3.44
C LYS A 39 -0.05 -22.98 -3.26
N LYS A 40 0.40 -23.63 -4.34
CA LYS A 40 1.12 -24.91 -4.32
C LYS A 40 2.63 -24.81 -4.59
N GLY A 41 3.19 -23.61 -4.51
CA GLY A 41 4.60 -23.33 -4.80
C GLY A 41 4.83 -22.88 -6.24
N VAL A 42 6.11 -22.65 -6.56
CA VAL A 42 6.56 -22.20 -7.87
C VAL A 42 6.74 -23.43 -8.78
N ARG A 43 6.26 -23.35 -10.02
CA ARG A 43 6.45 -24.40 -11.04
C ARG A 43 7.05 -23.80 -12.28
N ALA A 44 8.29 -24.16 -12.60
CA ALA A 44 8.92 -23.77 -13.86
C ALA A 44 8.65 -24.83 -14.94
N THR A 45 8.14 -24.42 -16.09
CA THR A 45 7.84 -25.24 -17.26
C THR A 45 8.66 -24.76 -18.44
N VAL A 46 9.56 -25.58 -18.95
CA VAL A 46 10.38 -25.30 -20.14
C VAL A 46 9.98 -26.28 -21.24
N GLY A 47 9.72 -25.83 -22.46
CA GLY A 47 9.25 -26.63 -23.57
C GLY A 47 9.61 -26.03 -24.92
N LEU A 48 9.64 -26.85 -25.95
CA LEU A 48 9.97 -26.42 -27.31
C LEU A 48 8.67 -25.98 -28.03
N PRO A 49 8.52 -24.71 -28.41
CA PRO A 49 7.30 -24.20 -29.03
C PRO A 49 6.95 -24.99 -30.31
N GLY A 50 5.68 -25.34 -30.49
CA GLY A 50 5.19 -26.05 -31.68
C GLY A 50 5.45 -27.56 -31.74
N THR A 51 6.17 -28.13 -30.76
CA THR A 51 6.53 -29.57 -30.75
C THR A 51 5.67 -30.43 -29.81
N GLY A 52 4.92 -29.81 -28.89
CA GLY A 52 4.16 -30.49 -27.85
C GLY A 52 4.99 -30.99 -26.65
N LEU A 53 6.32 -30.79 -26.68
CA LEU A 53 7.24 -31.23 -25.61
C LEU A 53 7.43 -30.12 -24.56
N SER A 54 7.18 -30.44 -23.29
CA SER A 54 7.45 -29.56 -22.15
C SER A 54 7.86 -30.36 -20.91
N TYR A 55 8.71 -29.75 -20.08
CA TYR A 55 9.25 -30.28 -18.84
C TYR A 55 8.94 -29.30 -17.71
N THR A 56 8.30 -29.77 -16.63
CA THR A 56 7.90 -28.93 -15.50
C THR A 56 8.58 -29.38 -14.20
N THR A 57 9.22 -28.46 -13.48
CA THR A 57 9.87 -28.69 -12.18
C THR A 57 9.25 -27.81 -11.07
N PRO A 58 8.90 -28.37 -9.90
CA PRO A 58 8.49 -27.60 -8.73
C PRO A 58 9.70 -27.04 -7.99
N THR A 59 9.74 -25.72 -7.77
CA THR A 59 10.78 -25.05 -6.98
C THR A 59 10.16 -24.52 -5.68
N LEU A 60 10.54 -25.15 -4.56
CA LEU A 60 10.27 -24.81 -3.15
C LEU A 60 8.80 -24.88 -2.64
N PRO A 61 8.54 -25.63 -1.53
CA PRO A 61 7.36 -25.46 -0.68
C PRO A 61 7.51 -24.25 0.25
N TYR A 62 6.38 -23.62 0.59
CA TYR A 62 6.27 -22.49 1.54
C TYR A 62 6.31 -23.03 2.99
N ASP A 63 7.18 -22.48 3.83
CA ASP A 63 7.32 -22.86 5.26
C ASP A 63 6.68 -21.76 6.13
N ASP A 64 5.55 -22.09 6.76
CA ASP A 64 4.78 -21.21 7.65
C ASP A 64 5.38 -21.23 9.05
N GLY A 65 6.07 -20.16 9.44
CA GLY A 65 6.66 -20.09 10.78
C GLY A 65 6.87 -18.68 11.28
N TYR A 66 5.81 -18.00 11.72
CA TYR A 66 5.85 -17.07 12.87
C TYR A 66 4.45 -16.94 13.48
N SER A 67 4.24 -17.63 14.61
CA SER A 67 3.10 -17.43 15.50
C SER A 67 3.38 -16.25 16.43
N VAL A 68 2.54 -15.22 16.40
CA VAL A 68 2.46 -14.24 17.49
C VAL A 68 1.11 -14.42 18.18
N THR A 69 1.16 -15.03 19.36
CA THR A 69 0.10 -15.03 20.34
C THR A 69 0.20 -13.74 21.18
N ASN A 70 -0.82 -12.89 21.18
CA ASN A 70 -1.45 -12.50 22.45
C ASN A 70 -2.83 -11.85 22.29
N PRO A 71 -3.75 -12.05 23.27
CA PRO A 71 -5.16 -11.73 23.17
C PRO A 71 -5.54 -10.33 23.70
N LEU A 72 -6.64 -9.81 23.16
CA LEU A 72 -7.44 -8.69 23.68
C LEU A 72 -8.19 -9.07 24.95
N ASN A 73 -8.44 -8.10 25.84
CA ASN A 73 -9.63 -8.11 26.70
C ASN A 73 -10.24 -6.69 26.82
N PRO A 74 -11.58 -6.52 26.88
CA PRO A 74 -12.27 -5.23 26.77
C PRO A 74 -12.98 -4.75 28.07
N ALA A 75 -13.62 -3.58 27.93
CA ALA A 75 -14.75 -2.99 28.70
C ALA A 75 -14.42 -1.91 29.77
N PRO A 76 -15.37 -1.03 30.20
CA PRO A 76 -16.77 -0.81 29.77
C PRO A 76 -17.19 0.67 29.47
N THR A 77 -18.36 0.78 28.81
CA THR A 77 -19.19 1.94 28.45
C THR A 77 -19.83 2.68 29.65
N GLU A 78 -20.10 3.99 29.51
CA GLU A 78 -21.29 4.69 30.08
C GLU A 78 -21.49 6.11 29.42
N PRO A 79 -22.65 6.79 29.51
CA PRO A 79 -23.43 7.25 28.34
C PRO A 79 -23.77 8.77 28.27
N HIS A 80 -24.47 9.14 27.17
CA HIS A 80 -25.26 10.37 26.89
C HIS A 80 -24.48 11.58 26.31
N LEU A 81 -24.97 12.39 25.34
CA LEU A 81 -26.32 12.76 24.89
C LEU A 81 -26.37 13.03 23.37
N GLU A 82 -27.53 12.80 22.76
CA GLU A 82 -27.89 13.21 21.39
C GLU A 82 -28.01 14.73 21.25
N SER A 83 -27.59 15.27 20.08
CA SER A 83 -28.21 16.43 19.40
C SER A 83 -27.57 16.65 18.02
N GLY A 84 -28.39 16.73 16.96
CA GLY A 84 -28.06 17.48 15.74
C GLY A 84 -27.73 16.66 14.49
N SER A 85 -28.72 16.54 13.61
CA SER A 85 -28.67 15.97 12.26
C SER A 85 -27.79 16.74 11.27
N SER A 86 -26.97 16.03 10.49
CA SER A 86 -26.65 16.24 9.05
C SER A 86 -25.85 15.04 8.53
N PRO A 87 -26.04 14.57 7.27
CA PRO A 87 -25.31 13.42 6.74
C PRO A 87 -24.00 13.89 6.10
N GLU A 88 -22.87 13.75 6.80
CA GLU A 88 -21.54 13.94 6.22
C GLU A 88 -20.76 12.63 6.26
N ASN A 89 -20.51 12.08 5.07
CA ASN A 89 -19.63 10.94 4.82
C ASN A 89 -18.17 11.36 5.04
N THR A 90 -17.74 11.49 6.30
CA THR A 90 -16.35 11.79 6.64
C THR A 90 -15.81 10.71 7.58
N PRO A 91 -14.73 9.99 7.23
CA PRO A 91 -14.22 8.89 8.05
C PRO A 91 -13.62 9.37 9.37
N SER A 92 -13.90 8.64 10.45
CA SER A 92 -13.54 8.94 11.85
C SER A 92 -12.04 8.94 12.17
N ASN A 93 -11.15 8.67 11.20
CA ASN A 93 -9.69 8.63 11.39
C ASN A 93 -8.89 9.68 10.59
N ALA A 94 -9.53 10.44 9.70
CA ALA A 94 -8.86 11.52 9.01
C ALA A 94 -8.56 12.64 10.02
N LYS A 95 -7.30 13.02 10.19
CA LYS A 95 -6.96 14.29 10.84
C LYS A 95 -7.40 15.37 9.86
N ILE A 96 -8.63 15.84 9.94
CA ILE A 96 -9.15 16.90 9.07
C ILE A 96 -8.34 18.16 9.35
N TYR A 97 -7.29 18.36 8.58
CA TYR A 97 -6.45 19.53 8.66
C TYR A 97 -7.05 20.59 7.73
N MET A 98 -7.77 21.55 8.31
CA MET A 98 -8.30 22.66 7.51
C MET A 98 -7.14 23.58 7.11
N PRO A 99 -6.97 23.90 5.81
CA PRO A 99 -5.96 24.85 5.39
C PRO A 99 -6.20 26.20 6.07
N VAL A 100 -5.11 26.89 6.42
CA VAL A 100 -5.19 28.25 6.99
C VAL A 100 -5.91 29.15 5.98
N ALA A 101 -6.82 29.99 6.47
CA ALA A 101 -7.69 30.80 5.62
C ALA A 101 -6.90 31.57 4.53
N GLY A 102 -7.23 31.30 3.27
CA GLY A 102 -6.60 31.93 2.09
C GLY A 102 -5.41 31.16 1.48
N MET A 103 -5.14 29.93 1.93
CA MET A 103 -4.26 28.98 1.23
C MET A 103 -5.08 28.09 0.28
N ASN A 104 -4.46 27.66 -0.82
CA ASN A 104 -5.00 26.65 -1.72
C ASN A 104 -4.68 25.27 -1.14
N GLU A 105 -5.68 24.41 -1.08
CA GLU A 105 -5.53 23.03 -0.60
C GLU A 105 -4.86 22.17 -1.69
N ILE A 106 -3.95 21.29 -1.25
CA ILE A 106 -3.39 20.23 -2.08
C ILE A 106 -4.02 18.93 -1.59
N SER A 107 -4.88 18.36 -2.43
CA SER A 107 -5.54 17.08 -2.14
C SER A 107 -5.88 16.32 -3.43
N SER A 108 -5.75 15.01 -3.38
CA SER A 108 -6.18 14.10 -4.44
C SER A 108 -7.70 14.03 -4.56
N ALA A 109 -8.19 13.66 -5.75
CA ALA A 109 -9.60 13.33 -5.96
C ALA A 109 -10.04 12.11 -5.11
N SER A 110 -11.35 11.87 -5.00
CA SER A 110 -11.85 10.76 -4.17
C SER A 110 -11.45 9.39 -4.72
N VAL A 111 -11.17 8.44 -3.82
CA VAL A 111 -10.67 7.08 -4.12
C VAL A 111 -11.49 6.34 -5.19
N GLU A 112 -12.79 6.62 -5.30
CA GLU A 112 -13.70 6.00 -6.25
C GLU A 112 -13.37 6.37 -7.72
N VAL A 113 -12.76 7.53 -7.95
CA VAL A 113 -12.45 8.09 -9.27
C VAL A 113 -10.96 7.98 -9.60
N LEU A 114 -10.09 7.78 -8.60
CA LEU A 114 -8.63 7.71 -8.77
C LEU A 114 -8.12 6.49 -9.56
N THR A 115 -8.95 5.46 -9.77
CA THR A 115 -8.50 4.22 -10.41
C THR A 115 -8.24 4.41 -11.91
N SER A 116 -7.07 3.99 -12.38
CA SER A 116 -6.71 3.96 -13.81
C SER A 116 -7.73 3.18 -14.62
N THR A 117 -8.12 3.70 -15.80
CA THR A 117 -9.14 3.09 -16.66
C THR A 117 -8.83 1.63 -17.02
N SER A 118 -7.56 1.32 -17.25
CA SER A 118 -7.07 -0.05 -17.55
C SER A 118 -7.28 -1.04 -16.39
N LEU A 119 -7.37 -0.54 -15.15
CA LEU A 119 -7.47 -1.33 -13.93
C LEU A 119 -8.89 -1.37 -13.34
N LEU A 120 -9.86 -0.69 -13.93
CA LEU A 120 -11.26 -0.74 -13.49
C LEU A 120 -11.83 -2.17 -13.42
N PRO A 121 -11.64 -3.06 -14.42
CA PRO A 121 -12.14 -4.43 -14.33
C PRO A 121 -11.51 -5.22 -13.19
N LEU A 122 -10.23 -4.95 -12.90
CA LEU A 122 -9.51 -5.56 -11.79
C LEU A 122 -10.05 -5.06 -10.46
N ARG A 123 -10.21 -3.74 -10.29
CA ARG A 123 -10.80 -3.12 -9.10
C ARG A 123 -12.16 -3.72 -8.78
N ASP A 124 -13.05 -3.80 -9.77
CA ASP A 124 -14.42 -4.29 -9.58
C ASP A 124 -14.43 -5.77 -9.18
N LEU A 125 -13.54 -6.59 -9.77
CA LEU A 125 -13.38 -7.98 -9.40
C LEU A 125 -12.91 -8.13 -7.95
N ILE A 126 -11.92 -7.33 -7.54
CA ILE A 126 -11.40 -7.34 -6.17
C ILE A 126 -12.46 -6.89 -5.17
N ALA A 127 -13.21 -5.83 -5.49
CA ALA A 127 -14.32 -5.37 -4.66
C ALA A 127 -15.35 -6.49 -4.44
N LYS A 128 -15.73 -7.18 -5.51
CA LYS A 128 -16.64 -8.34 -5.45
C LYS A 128 -16.06 -9.51 -4.66
N ALA A 129 -14.76 -9.81 -4.82
CA ALA A 129 -14.09 -10.86 -4.06
C ALA A 129 -14.05 -10.54 -2.55
N ARG A 130 -13.95 -9.25 -2.18
CA ARG A 130 -13.97 -8.79 -0.79
C ARG A 130 -15.34 -8.85 -0.16
N GLU A 131 -16.40 -8.53 -0.90
CA GLU A 131 -17.77 -8.71 -0.44
C GLU A 131 -18.01 -10.17 -0.02
N GLN A 132 -17.58 -11.12 -0.85
CA GLN A 132 -17.63 -12.55 -0.52
C GLN A 132 -16.71 -12.95 0.65
N ARG A 133 -15.60 -12.24 0.88
CA ARG A 133 -14.70 -12.51 2.01
C ARG A 133 -15.36 -12.21 3.36
N ALA A 134 -16.24 -11.23 3.45
CA ALA A 134 -16.92 -10.90 4.70
C ALA A 134 -17.79 -12.08 5.19
N GLU A 135 -18.51 -12.72 4.26
CA GLU A 135 -19.29 -13.94 4.52
C GLU A 135 -18.38 -15.09 4.97
N ILE A 136 -17.30 -15.36 4.23
CA ILE A 136 -16.33 -16.43 4.56
C ILE A 136 -15.71 -16.22 5.94
N LYS A 137 -15.42 -14.96 6.32
CA LYS A 137 -14.85 -14.63 7.62
C LYS A 137 -15.85 -14.89 8.75
N ALA A 138 -17.14 -14.60 8.53
CA ALA A 138 -18.20 -14.92 9.48
C ALA A 138 -18.35 -16.45 9.65
N ASP A 139 -18.40 -17.20 8.54
CA ASP A 139 -18.46 -18.67 8.55
C ASP A 139 -17.24 -19.28 9.27
N LEU A 140 -16.05 -18.72 9.05
CA LEU A 140 -14.82 -19.17 9.70
C LEU A 140 -14.87 -18.93 11.21
N GLN A 141 -15.37 -17.78 11.66
CA GLN A 141 -15.54 -17.50 13.08
C GLN A 141 -16.53 -18.46 13.74
N GLU A 142 -17.64 -18.76 13.06
CA GLU A 142 -18.63 -19.73 13.54
C GLU A 142 -18.02 -21.14 13.64
N ALA A 143 -17.31 -21.60 12.60
CA ALA A 143 -16.68 -22.91 12.59
C ALA A 143 -15.60 -23.05 13.68
N LEU A 144 -14.80 -22.02 13.92
CA LEU A 144 -13.81 -21.99 15.01
C LEU A 144 -14.47 -22.03 16.40
N ALA A 145 -15.57 -21.29 16.58
CA ALA A 145 -16.34 -21.33 17.81
C ALA A 145 -16.93 -22.74 18.05
N GLU A 146 -17.45 -23.38 17.01
CA GLU A 146 -17.96 -24.74 17.09
C GLU A 146 -16.86 -25.76 17.41
N GLU A 147 -15.69 -25.67 16.77
CA GLU A 147 -14.54 -26.53 17.07
C GLU A 147 -14.13 -26.41 18.55
N SER A 148 -14.06 -25.18 19.07
CA SER A 148 -13.70 -24.94 20.48
C SER A 148 -14.71 -25.56 21.46
N LYS A 149 -16.00 -25.50 21.13
CA LYS A 149 -17.09 -26.11 21.90
C LYS A 149 -17.04 -27.63 21.82
N GLN A 150 -16.80 -28.19 20.64
CA GLN A 150 -16.67 -29.63 20.44
C GLN A 150 -15.43 -30.19 21.17
N LYS A 151 -14.28 -29.51 21.11
CA LYS A 151 -13.05 -29.87 21.83
C LYS A 151 -13.25 -29.86 23.34
N SER A 152 -13.82 -28.78 23.87
CA SER A 152 -14.07 -28.66 25.31
C SER A 152 -15.09 -29.68 25.81
N GLU A 153 -16.16 -29.94 25.05
CA GLU A 153 -17.12 -30.99 25.38
C GLU A 153 -16.48 -32.38 25.33
N LEU A 154 -15.74 -32.70 24.27
CA LEU A 154 -15.05 -33.99 24.14
C LEU A 154 -14.08 -34.22 25.31
N ALA A 155 -13.29 -33.22 25.67
CA ALA A 155 -12.37 -33.26 26.80
C ALA A 155 -13.12 -33.51 28.13
N ARG A 156 -14.18 -32.73 28.40
CA ARG A 156 -15.01 -32.86 29.61
C ARG A 156 -15.68 -34.24 29.73
N ARG A 157 -16.17 -34.79 28.61
CA ARG A 157 -16.85 -36.10 28.59
C ARG A 157 -15.85 -37.25 28.73
N LYS A 158 -14.64 -37.11 28.18
CA LYS A 158 -13.55 -38.09 28.35
C LYS A 158 -12.96 -38.08 29.76
N SER A 159 -12.88 -36.93 30.41
CA SER A 159 -12.37 -36.78 31.79
C SER A 159 -13.41 -37.08 32.88
N SER A 160 -14.68 -37.26 32.51
CA SER A 160 -15.75 -37.58 33.46
C SER A 160 -15.62 -39.01 34.00
N LEU A 161 -15.81 -39.16 35.32
CA LEU A 161 -15.91 -40.46 36.00
C LEU A 161 -17.05 -41.33 35.45
N PHE A 162 -18.03 -40.73 34.77
CA PHE A 162 -19.20 -41.39 34.17
C PHE A 162 -19.08 -41.59 32.65
N ARG A 163 -17.85 -41.63 32.11
CA ARG A 163 -17.56 -41.76 30.67
C ARG A 163 -18.37 -42.85 29.96
N TRP A 164 -18.71 -43.96 30.62
CA TRP A 164 -19.47 -45.04 29.98
C TRP A 164 -20.86 -44.60 29.50
N PHE A 165 -21.49 -43.63 30.17
CA PHE A 165 -22.81 -43.10 29.78
C PHE A 165 -22.73 -42.19 28.56
N TYR A 166 -21.53 -41.67 28.23
CA TYR A 166 -21.30 -40.74 27.14
C TYR A 166 -20.67 -41.39 25.90
N LYS A 167 -20.51 -42.73 25.87
CA LYS A 167 -19.85 -43.45 24.76
C LYS A 167 -20.36 -43.04 23.37
N ARG A 168 -21.68 -42.93 23.20
CA ARG A 168 -22.32 -42.56 21.92
C ARG A 168 -21.98 -41.12 21.50
N ARG A 169 -22.03 -40.18 22.44
CA ARG A 169 -21.73 -38.76 22.19
C ARG A 169 -20.23 -38.51 21.98
N ILE A 170 -19.36 -39.24 22.69
CA ILE A 170 -17.92 -39.21 22.49
C ILE A 170 -17.58 -39.68 21.06
N ALA A 171 -18.14 -40.80 20.61
CA ALA A 171 -17.93 -41.30 19.26
C ALA A 171 -18.42 -40.32 18.18
N GLU A 172 -19.59 -39.70 18.39
CA GLU A 172 -20.12 -38.67 17.50
C GLU A 172 -19.18 -37.46 17.39
N LEU A 173 -18.70 -36.92 18.53
CA LEU A 173 -17.75 -35.81 18.56
C LEU A 173 -16.40 -36.18 17.93
N GLU A 174 -15.91 -37.41 18.11
CA GLU A 174 -14.68 -37.90 17.47
C GLU A 174 -14.81 -37.96 15.93
N THR A 175 -16.03 -38.13 15.41
CA THR A 175 -16.29 -38.10 13.96
C THR A 175 -16.53 -36.69 13.42
N LEU A 176 -17.19 -35.82 14.19
CA LEU A 176 -17.53 -34.47 13.77
C LEU A 176 -16.33 -33.53 13.77
N LEU A 177 -15.47 -33.64 14.79
CA LEU A 177 -14.36 -32.71 15.01
C LEU A 177 -13.35 -32.68 13.84
N PRO A 178 -12.95 -33.82 13.25
CA PRO A 178 -12.14 -33.81 12.02
C PRO A 178 -12.84 -33.17 10.81
N LEU A 179 -14.17 -33.30 10.69
CA LEU A 179 -14.93 -32.67 9.62
C LEU A 179 -14.97 -31.15 9.78
N THR A 180 -15.23 -30.66 11.00
CA THR A 180 -15.18 -29.23 11.33
C THR A 180 -13.78 -28.67 11.10
N GLN A 181 -12.72 -29.38 11.47
CA GLN A 181 -11.33 -28.99 11.18
C GLN A 181 -11.01 -28.94 9.68
N ALA A 182 -11.54 -29.87 8.89
CA ALA A 182 -11.39 -29.85 7.44
C ALA A 182 -12.13 -28.65 6.82
N GLU A 183 -13.31 -28.30 7.33
CA GLU A 183 -14.05 -27.12 6.88
C GLU A 183 -13.35 -25.82 7.27
N ILE A 184 -12.82 -25.70 8.50
CA ILE A 184 -11.96 -24.57 8.91
C ILE A 184 -10.77 -24.44 7.95
N SER A 185 -10.07 -25.54 7.69
CA SER A 185 -8.92 -25.54 6.76
C SER A 185 -9.31 -25.07 5.36
N ARG A 186 -10.51 -25.47 4.91
CA ARG A 186 -11.07 -25.03 3.63
C ARG A 186 -11.41 -23.54 3.65
N LEU A 187 -12.08 -23.04 4.68
CA LEU A 187 -12.48 -21.63 4.83
C LEU A 187 -11.26 -20.71 4.92
N VAL A 188 -10.25 -21.06 5.74
CA VAL A 188 -8.95 -20.38 5.78
C VAL A 188 -8.33 -20.37 4.38
N SER A 189 -8.34 -21.52 3.70
CA SER A 189 -7.75 -21.60 2.38
C SER A 189 -8.45 -20.72 1.34
N TRP A 190 -9.76 -20.50 1.53
CA TRP A 190 -10.61 -19.69 0.67
C TRP A 190 -10.43 -18.20 0.97
N GLU A 191 -10.30 -17.81 2.25
CA GLU A 191 -9.97 -16.44 2.64
C GLU A 191 -8.66 -15.98 1.99
N ASP A 192 -7.60 -16.79 2.07
CA ASP A 192 -6.31 -16.46 1.43
C ASP A 192 -6.43 -16.28 -0.08
N SER A 193 -7.36 -17.01 -0.70
CA SER A 193 -7.57 -17.02 -2.15
C SER A 193 -8.22 -15.73 -2.67
N THR A 194 -8.70 -14.86 -1.79
CA THR A 194 -9.33 -13.57 -2.12
C THR A 194 -8.35 -12.40 -2.24
N LYS A 195 -7.07 -12.60 -1.87
CA LYS A 195 -6.03 -11.57 -1.95
C LYS A 195 -5.48 -11.45 -3.37
N ILE A 196 -5.08 -10.23 -3.77
CA ILE A 196 -4.42 -10.01 -5.06
C ILE A 196 -2.97 -10.46 -4.93
N ALA A 197 -2.62 -11.59 -5.54
CA ALA A 197 -1.22 -11.97 -5.64
C ALA A 197 -0.53 -11.09 -6.71
N ILE A 198 0.24 -10.09 -6.28
CA ILE A 198 1.10 -9.32 -7.19
C ILE A 198 2.43 -10.06 -7.27
N THR A 199 2.63 -10.76 -8.37
CA THR A 199 3.94 -11.33 -8.72
C THR A 199 4.51 -10.51 -9.85
N PHE A 200 5.61 -9.82 -9.58
CA PHE A 200 6.26 -8.96 -10.55
C PHE A 200 7.14 -9.82 -11.46
N GLU A 201 6.75 -10.00 -12.73
CA GLU A 201 7.69 -10.43 -13.75
C GLU A 201 8.07 -9.25 -14.57
N SER A 202 9.36 -9.09 -14.71
CA SER A 202 9.89 -8.07 -15.54
C SER A 202 11.24 -8.55 -16.03
N SER A 203 11.68 -7.96 -17.14
CA SER A 203 13.00 -8.26 -17.67
C SER A 203 14.06 -8.11 -16.58
N ASP A 204 15.23 -8.74 -16.74
CA ASP A 204 16.36 -8.53 -15.81
C ASP A 204 16.69 -7.03 -15.65
N ALA A 205 16.38 -6.20 -16.66
CA ALA A 205 16.51 -4.75 -16.57
C ALA A 205 15.49 -4.14 -15.60
N SER A 206 14.21 -4.52 -15.73
CA SER A 206 13.14 -4.01 -14.87
C SER A 206 13.23 -4.49 -13.42
N GLN A 207 13.70 -5.72 -13.18
CA GLN A 207 13.96 -6.21 -11.82
C GLN A 207 15.08 -5.41 -11.14
N ARG A 208 16.17 -5.15 -11.88
CA ARG A 208 17.27 -4.31 -11.40
C ARG A 208 16.83 -2.86 -11.16
N ALA A 209 16.00 -2.31 -12.06
CA ALA A 209 15.45 -0.97 -11.89
C ALA A 209 14.53 -0.88 -10.67
N TYR A 210 13.69 -1.89 -10.44
CA TYR A 210 12.86 -1.97 -9.23
C TYR A 210 13.71 -2.10 -7.96
N ALA A 211 14.73 -2.95 -7.95
CA ALA A 211 15.64 -3.07 -6.81
C ALA A 211 16.37 -1.75 -6.51
N ALA A 212 16.78 -1.00 -7.55
CA ALA A 212 17.35 0.33 -7.40
C ALA A 212 16.33 1.34 -6.83
N MET A 213 15.07 1.28 -7.27
CA MET A 213 13.97 2.08 -6.71
C MET A 213 13.74 1.77 -5.23
N VAL A 214 13.73 0.50 -4.84
CA VAL A 214 13.59 0.08 -3.43
C VAL A 214 14.75 0.59 -2.58
N HIS A 215 15.99 0.49 -3.08
CA HIS A 215 17.16 1.02 -2.38
C HIS A 215 17.12 2.55 -2.25
N ALA A 216 16.74 3.25 -3.31
CA ALA A 216 16.58 4.70 -3.28
C ALA A 216 15.48 5.14 -2.29
N PHE A 217 14.39 4.38 -2.21
CA PHE A 217 13.35 4.61 -1.21
C PHE A 217 13.86 4.37 0.21
N ASP A 218 14.68 3.34 0.46
CA ASP A 218 15.23 3.11 1.79
C ASP A 218 16.12 4.27 2.26
N MET A 219 16.91 4.85 1.34
CA MET A 219 17.65 6.09 1.60
C MET A 219 16.71 7.28 1.85
N LEU A 220 15.66 7.46 1.04
CA LEU A 220 14.66 8.51 1.22
C LEU A 220 13.97 8.42 2.58
N LYS A 221 13.56 7.21 2.95
CA LYS A 221 12.93 6.85 4.22
C LYS A 221 13.79 7.25 5.42
N SER A 222 15.11 7.10 5.29
CA SER A 222 16.09 7.41 6.34
C SER A 222 16.32 8.91 6.60
N SER A 223 15.74 9.80 5.79
CA SER A 223 15.85 11.26 5.97
C SER A 223 15.31 11.71 7.33
N VAL A 224 15.97 12.69 7.96
CA VAL A 224 15.68 13.15 9.33
C VAL A 224 14.29 13.78 9.44
N LYS A 225 13.90 14.64 8.49
CA LYS A 225 12.58 15.23 8.43
C LYS A 225 11.94 14.99 7.08
N LYS A 226 10.65 14.64 7.11
CA LYS A 226 9.78 14.42 5.96
C LYS A 226 8.46 15.08 6.27
N TRP A 227 7.90 15.78 5.30
CA TRP A 227 6.65 16.49 5.46
C TRP A 227 5.73 16.26 4.27
N ASP A 228 4.45 16.20 4.55
CA ASP A 228 3.37 16.33 3.59
C ASP A 228 2.96 17.81 3.49
N ILE A 229 2.89 18.33 2.28
CA ILE A 229 2.52 19.72 1.99
C ILE A 229 1.03 19.76 1.70
N THR A 230 0.25 20.18 2.70
CA THR A 230 -1.21 20.11 2.67
C THR A 230 -1.87 21.31 2.00
N ALA A 231 -1.16 22.44 1.95
CA ALA A 231 -1.66 23.67 1.36
C ALA A 231 -0.53 24.64 1.02
N ASP A 232 -0.79 25.54 0.08
CA ASP A 232 0.16 26.59 -0.28
C ASP A 232 -0.50 27.92 -0.64
N LYS A 233 0.33 28.97 -0.66
CA LYS A 233 -0.09 30.31 -1.09
C LYS A 233 1.10 31.08 -1.64
N ALA A 234 0.87 31.85 -2.70
CA ALA A 234 1.83 32.86 -3.14
C ALA A 234 2.02 33.93 -2.06
N THR A 235 3.28 34.22 -1.72
CA THR A 235 3.63 35.16 -0.66
C THR A 235 3.60 36.59 -1.20
N ASP A 236 2.96 37.53 -0.49
CA ASP A 236 3.12 38.96 -0.79
C ASP A 236 4.43 39.46 -0.18
N GLN A 237 5.50 39.36 -0.97
CA GLN A 237 6.85 39.75 -0.56
C GLN A 237 6.95 41.20 -0.07
N PHE A 238 6.08 42.09 -0.55
CA PHE A 238 6.09 43.51 -0.17
C PHE A 238 5.43 43.72 1.19
N ALA A 239 4.25 43.15 1.40
CA ALA A 239 3.53 43.25 2.66
C ALA A 239 4.28 42.50 3.79
N GLU A 240 4.76 41.30 3.48
CA GLU A 240 5.35 40.38 4.47
C GLU A 240 6.85 40.65 4.72
N ARG A 241 7.50 41.41 3.82
CA ARG A 241 8.93 41.80 3.85
C ARG A 241 9.88 40.59 3.90
N THR A 242 9.63 39.64 3.01
CA THR A 242 10.38 38.37 2.86
C THR A 242 10.77 38.14 1.40
N LEU A 243 11.81 37.34 1.17
CA LEU A 243 12.21 36.88 -0.16
C LEU A 243 11.51 35.59 -0.60
N ALA A 244 10.75 34.95 0.30
CA ALA A 244 9.98 33.75 -0.04
C ALA A 244 8.93 34.07 -1.10
N THR A 245 8.82 33.24 -2.13
CA THR A 245 7.79 33.39 -3.19
C THR A 245 6.52 32.61 -2.87
N ARG A 246 6.63 31.60 -2.01
CA ARG A 246 5.58 30.64 -1.66
C ARG A 246 5.65 30.35 -0.17
N SER A 247 4.51 30.45 0.49
CA SER A 247 4.30 29.98 1.86
C SER A 247 3.56 28.66 1.79
N VAL A 248 4.05 27.66 2.52
CA VAL A 248 3.48 26.30 2.52
C VAL A 248 3.05 25.91 3.91
N ASN A 249 2.03 25.08 3.98
CA ASN A 249 1.65 24.37 5.19
C ASN A 249 2.16 22.94 5.10
N ARG A 250 2.91 22.51 6.12
CA ARG A 250 3.61 21.24 6.10
C ARG A 250 3.38 20.48 7.38
N HIS A 251 3.15 19.18 7.28
CA HIS A 251 2.95 18.29 8.42
C HIS A 251 3.96 17.16 8.43
N PRO A 252 4.59 16.85 9.58
CA PRO A 252 5.51 15.72 9.65
C PRO A 252 4.81 14.42 9.26
N VAL A 253 5.46 13.64 8.39
CA VAL A 253 4.97 12.33 7.93
C VAL A 253 6.05 11.27 7.96
N THR A 254 5.60 10.02 7.94
CA THR A 254 6.45 8.84 7.95
C THR A 254 6.41 8.17 6.59
N PHE A 255 7.58 7.85 6.06
CA PHE A 255 7.71 6.91 4.96
C PHE A 255 8.16 5.59 5.54
N ASP A 256 7.59 4.49 5.08
CA ASP A 256 7.94 3.17 5.57
C ASP A 256 7.65 2.07 4.55
N PHE A 257 8.08 0.85 4.85
CA PHE A 257 7.65 -0.32 4.12
C PHE A 257 6.37 -0.90 4.74
N SER A 258 5.34 -1.12 3.95
CA SER A 258 4.04 -1.63 4.42
C SER A 258 3.59 -2.86 3.62
N SER A 259 2.61 -3.56 4.17
CA SER A 259 1.89 -4.66 3.51
C SER A 259 0.41 -4.47 3.78
N THR A 260 -0.44 -4.81 2.82
CA THR A 260 -1.89 -4.67 2.96
C THR A 260 -2.57 -6.01 2.76
N ASP A 261 -3.69 -6.24 3.45
CA ASP A 261 -4.54 -7.41 3.21
C ASP A 261 -5.15 -7.46 1.80
N LEU A 262 -5.05 -6.36 1.05
CA LEU A 262 -5.51 -6.25 -0.33
C LEU A 262 -4.56 -7.00 -1.30
N ILE A 263 -3.26 -6.94 -1.04
CA ILE A 263 -2.23 -7.45 -1.95
C ILE A 263 -1.33 -8.43 -1.21
N GLN A 264 -1.31 -9.67 -1.71
CA GLN A 264 -0.28 -10.64 -1.37
C GLN A 264 0.95 -10.40 -2.25
N PHE A 265 1.99 -9.82 -1.65
CA PHE A 265 3.27 -9.55 -2.28
C PHE A 265 4.38 -10.12 -1.38
N THR A 266 5.39 -10.76 -1.98
CA THR A 266 6.52 -11.34 -1.23
C THR A 266 7.46 -10.26 -0.68
N GLY A 267 7.47 -9.08 -1.30
CA GLY A 267 8.15 -7.90 -0.77
C GLY A 267 7.23 -7.04 0.10
N ARG A 268 7.65 -5.78 0.29
CA ARG A 268 6.85 -4.76 1.00
C ARG A 268 6.64 -3.57 0.08
N ALA A 269 5.45 -2.97 0.13
CA ALA A 269 5.16 -1.75 -0.59
C ALA A 269 5.87 -0.56 0.05
N MET A 270 6.28 0.40 -0.77
CA MET A 270 6.81 1.67 -0.30
C MET A 270 5.62 2.57 0.05
N ARG A 271 5.46 2.89 1.34
CA ARG A 271 4.34 3.68 1.87
C ARG A 271 4.76 5.14 2.04
N PHE A 272 3.96 6.02 1.47
CA PHE A 272 3.95 7.44 1.72
C PHE A 272 2.72 7.77 2.57
N GLU A 273 2.93 8.20 3.81
CA GLU A 273 1.85 8.64 4.68
C GLU A 273 1.25 9.95 4.16
N ASN A 274 -0.08 10.04 4.12
CA ASN A 274 -0.81 11.23 3.71
C ASN A 274 -1.60 11.78 4.90
N VAL A 275 -1.53 13.09 5.15
CA VAL A 275 -2.25 13.75 6.25
C VAL A 275 -3.68 14.09 5.86
N ASN A 276 -3.89 14.54 4.62
CA ASN A 276 -5.19 14.99 4.11
C ASN A 276 -6.00 13.86 3.44
N GLY A 277 -5.42 12.67 3.30
CA GLY A 277 -6.03 11.58 2.56
C GLY A 277 -5.55 10.20 2.99
N ASP A 278 -5.84 9.23 2.13
CA ASP A 278 -5.41 7.85 2.31
C ASP A 278 -3.96 7.69 1.83
N ASP A 279 -3.18 6.84 2.52
CA ASP A 279 -1.76 6.62 2.21
C ASP A 279 -1.55 6.07 0.79
N ILE A 280 -0.44 6.46 0.17
CA ILE A 280 -0.04 5.91 -1.13
C ILE A 280 0.94 4.76 -0.93
N LEU A 281 0.57 3.58 -1.44
CA LEU A 281 1.40 2.37 -1.41
C LEU A 281 1.90 2.04 -2.81
N LEU A 282 3.20 2.15 -3.03
CA LEU A 282 3.82 1.78 -4.30
C LEU A 282 4.22 0.31 -4.28
N TYR A 283 3.54 -0.48 -5.11
CA TYR A 283 3.88 -1.86 -5.45
C TYR A 283 4.60 -1.90 -6.79
N PRO A 284 5.23 -3.03 -7.16
CA PRO A 284 5.74 -3.20 -8.51
C PRO A 284 4.62 -3.05 -9.55
N GLY A 285 4.69 -1.98 -10.35
CA GLY A 285 3.80 -1.76 -11.50
C GLY A 285 2.44 -1.12 -11.16
N VAL A 286 2.08 -0.98 -9.89
CA VAL A 286 0.80 -0.38 -9.47
C VAL A 286 0.98 0.40 -8.17
N ALA A 287 0.35 1.57 -8.08
CA ALA A 287 0.14 2.28 -6.82
C ALA A 287 -1.26 1.98 -6.29
N VAL A 288 -1.36 1.79 -4.97
CA VAL A 288 -2.60 1.46 -4.28
C VAL A 288 -2.86 2.48 -3.19
N ILE A 289 -4.08 2.99 -3.15
CA ILE A 289 -4.55 3.94 -2.14
C ILE A 289 -5.72 3.28 -1.41
N PRO A 290 -5.48 2.58 -0.28
CA PRO A 290 -6.52 1.89 0.47
C PRO A 290 -7.20 2.84 1.47
N ARG A 291 -8.53 2.76 1.56
CA ARG A 291 -9.32 3.51 2.53
C ARG A 291 -9.79 2.63 3.69
N ALA A 292 -9.98 3.26 4.85
CA ALA A 292 -10.45 2.61 6.07
C ALA A 292 -11.83 1.93 5.96
N ASP A 293 -12.74 2.48 5.15
CA ASP A 293 -14.07 1.90 4.87
C ASP A 293 -14.01 0.66 3.95
N GLY A 294 -12.82 0.35 3.43
CA GLY A 294 -12.57 -0.75 2.52
C GLY A 294 -12.62 -0.39 1.05
N ALA A 295 -12.93 0.85 0.66
CA ALA A 295 -12.68 1.33 -0.70
C ALA A 295 -11.17 1.33 -0.99
N PHE A 296 -10.79 1.30 -2.27
CA PHE A 296 -9.40 1.42 -2.69
C PHE A 296 -9.32 1.89 -4.14
N ALA A 297 -8.23 2.58 -4.47
CA ALA A 297 -7.86 2.95 -5.83
C ALA A 297 -6.65 2.16 -6.30
N LEU A 298 -6.63 1.84 -7.60
CA LEU A 298 -5.47 1.24 -8.28
C LEU A 298 -5.02 2.16 -9.40
N ILE A 299 -3.77 2.60 -9.35
CA ILE A 299 -3.19 3.48 -10.36
C ILE A 299 -2.06 2.72 -11.03
N ASP A 300 -2.08 2.62 -12.36
CA ASP A 300 -0.95 2.07 -13.11
C ASP A 300 0.27 2.95 -12.83
N LEU A 301 1.37 2.35 -12.38
CA LEU A 301 2.55 3.12 -12.02
C LEU A 301 3.12 3.90 -13.21
N ARG A 302 2.84 3.51 -14.46
CA ARG A 302 3.23 4.23 -15.67
C ARG A 302 2.44 5.53 -15.88
N GLU A 303 1.25 5.62 -15.31
CA GLU A 303 0.38 6.82 -15.38
C GLU A 303 0.61 7.78 -14.21
N LEU A 304 1.28 7.32 -13.14
CA LEU A 304 1.63 8.12 -11.97
C LEU A 304 2.96 8.85 -12.20
N GLN A 305 2.90 10.16 -12.42
CA GLN A 305 4.08 11.01 -12.53
C GLN A 305 4.64 11.27 -11.14
N ILE A 306 5.87 10.81 -10.89
CA ILE A 306 6.62 11.11 -9.67
C ILE A 306 7.86 11.90 -10.09
N SER A 307 7.95 13.16 -9.69
CA SER A 307 9.09 14.02 -9.99
C SER A 307 9.64 14.66 -8.73
N SER A 308 10.86 15.19 -8.82
CA SER A 308 11.49 15.88 -7.71
C SER A 308 12.22 17.14 -8.15
N GLU A 309 12.23 18.14 -7.26
CA GLU A 309 12.91 19.42 -7.46
C GLU A 309 13.71 19.81 -6.21
N TYR A 310 14.83 20.53 -6.39
CA TYR A 310 15.56 21.12 -5.28
C TYR A 310 14.86 22.42 -4.87
N LEU A 311 14.40 22.49 -3.62
CA LEU A 311 13.71 23.64 -3.07
C LEU A 311 14.60 24.37 -2.07
N ARG A 312 14.71 25.69 -2.24
CA ARG A 312 15.34 26.58 -1.24
C ARG A 312 14.27 26.98 -0.23
N PHE A 313 14.37 26.47 0.99
CA PHE A 313 13.38 26.66 2.04
C PHE A 313 13.95 27.49 3.20
N HIS A 314 13.19 28.47 3.68
CA HIS A 314 13.55 29.26 4.86
C HIS A 314 13.17 28.46 6.12
N GLU A 315 14.15 27.90 6.83
CA GLU A 315 13.90 26.98 7.94
C GLU A 315 13.91 27.68 9.30
N GLU A 316 12.75 27.75 9.94
CA GLU A 316 12.56 28.40 11.25
C GLU A 316 12.38 27.39 12.40
N GLU A 317 12.11 26.11 12.11
CA GLU A 317 11.83 25.05 13.10
C GLU A 317 13.06 24.17 13.40
N GLY A 318 14.25 24.69 13.10
CA GLY A 318 15.53 24.02 13.28
C GLY A 318 15.95 23.16 12.08
N VAL A 319 17.20 23.36 11.66
CA VAL A 319 17.81 22.74 10.48
C VAL A 319 18.09 21.25 10.74
N PRO A 320 17.57 20.33 9.91
CA PRO A 320 17.91 18.92 9.98
C PRO A 320 19.39 18.68 9.70
N SER A 321 20.01 17.70 10.38
CA SER A 321 21.44 17.40 10.23
C SER A 321 21.83 16.83 8.87
N ASP A 322 20.87 16.34 8.10
CA ASP A 322 21.05 15.78 6.76
C ASP A 322 20.73 16.79 5.64
N SER A 323 20.53 18.07 5.99
CA SER A 323 20.22 19.13 5.05
C SER A 323 21.42 20.01 4.74
N ARG A 324 21.52 20.45 3.48
CA ARG A 324 22.53 21.42 3.04
C ARG A 324 22.00 22.84 3.21
N ILE A 325 22.75 23.69 3.90
CA ILE A 325 22.48 25.13 3.98
C ILE A 325 23.11 25.81 2.75
N ASP A 326 22.28 26.49 1.95
CA ASP A 326 22.71 27.24 0.76
C ASP A 326 23.08 28.70 1.08
N GLY A 327 22.58 29.21 2.22
CA GLY A 327 22.88 30.55 2.68
C GLY A 327 21.98 30.94 3.84
N TYR A 328 21.90 32.23 4.11
CA TYR A 328 21.07 32.81 5.16
C TYR A 328 20.31 34.01 4.60
N THR A 329 19.09 34.19 5.06
CA THR A 329 18.29 35.40 4.86
C THR A 329 17.98 36.03 6.22
N TRP A 330 17.29 37.17 6.22
CA TRP A 330 16.79 37.80 7.43
C TRP A 330 15.27 37.66 7.51
N ALA A 331 14.72 37.54 8.73
CA ALA A 331 13.27 37.47 8.95
C ALA A 331 12.52 38.70 8.40
N LYS A 332 13.19 39.85 8.36
CA LYS A 332 12.74 41.07 7.67
C LYS A 332 13.83 41.59 6.75
N THR A 333 13.57 41.62 5.44
CA THR A 333 14.53 42.07 4.41
C THR A 333 14.09 43.35 3.72
N ASN A 334 15.08 44.18 3.36
CA ASN A 334 14.93 45.21 2.34
C ASN A 334 14.84 44.58 0.94
N LYS A 335 14.47 45.36 -0.09
CA LYS A 335 14.39 44.88 -1.50
C LYS A 335 15.68 44.24 -2.04
N ASN A 336 16.83 44.59 -1.47
CA ASN A 336 18.15 44.06 -1.84
C ASN A 336 18.58 42.83 -1.00
N GLY A 337 17.69 42.29 -0.15
CA GLY A 337 17.98 41.16 0.75
C GLY A 337 18.76 41.51 2.03
N SER A 338 19.18 42.77 2.21
CA SER A 338 19.83 43.22 3.45
C SER A 338 18.85 43.28 4.63
N PRO A 339 19.31 43.16 5.89
CA PRO A 339 18.43 43.23 7.05
C PRO A 339 17.72 44.57 7.14
N ASP A 340 16.39 44.54 7.33
CA ASP A 340 15.64 45.73 7.68
C ASP A 340 15.91 46.09 9.14
N ARG A 341 16.76 47.10 9.35
CA ARG A 341 17.23 47.56 10.67
C ARG A 341 16.18 48.31 11.48
N ARG A 342 14.98 48.56 10.93
CA ARG A 342 13.86 49.16 11.68
C ARG A 342 13.25 48.17 12.67
N PHE A 343 13.50 46.87 12.48
CA PHE A 343 13.02 45.80 13.35
C PHE A 343 14.10 45.44 14.37
N LYS A 344 13.82 45.71 15.65
CA LYS A 344 14.77 45.54 16.77
C LYS A 344 15.21 44.09 16.97
N ASP A 345 14.30 43.13 16.75
CA ASP A 345 14.52 41.69 16.97
C ASP A 345 14.57 40.91 15.65
N ASN A 346 15.17 41.51 14.61
CA ASN A 346 15.34 40.85 13.32
C ASN A 346 16.47 39.80 13.40
N TYR A 347 16.16 38.55 13.06
CA TYR A 347 17.08 37.42 13.17
C TYR A 347 17.37 36.81 11.79
N GLN A 348 18.46 36.05 11.71
CA GLN A 348 18.83 35.32 10.50
C GLN A 348 18.10 33.98 10.41
N ILE A 349 17.64 33.64 9.21
CA ILE A 349 16.97 32.39 8.89
C ILE A 349 17.84 31.60 7.90
N PRO A 350 18.24 30.36 8.21
CA PRO A 350 18.93 29.48 7.29
C PRO A 350 18.07 29.18 6.06
N ILE A 351 18.68 29.23 4.87
CA ILE A 351 18.08 28.77 3.62
C ILE A 351 18.59 27.34 3.39
N CYS A 352 17.74 26.36 3.67
CA CYS A 352 18.05 24.94 3.49
C CYS A 352 17.65 24.47 2.10
N ILE A 353 18.39 23.51 1.55
CA ILE A 353 18.02 22.81 0.32
C ILE A 353 17.30 21.53 0.70
N TYR A 354 16.01 21.48 0.38
CA TYR A 354 15.15 20.32 0.55
C TYR A 354 14.79 19.71 -0.80
N GLY A 355 14.40 18.44 -0.77
CA GLY A 355 13.83 17.77 -1.93
C GLY A 355 12.32 17.90 -1.88
N ASN A 356 11.73 18.50 -2.91
CA ASN A 356 10.29 18.49 -3.12
C ASN A 356 9.95 17.32 -4.06
N ILE A 357 9.03 16.43 -3.66
CA ILE A 357 8.58 15.30 -4.48
C ILE A 357 7.09 15.51 -4.77
N THR A 358 6.71 15.49 -6.04
CA THR A 358 5.31 15.63 -6.44
C THR A 358 4.81 14.35 -7.08
N PHE A 359 3.59 13.96 -6.71
CA PHE A 359 2.86 12.83 -7.27
C PHE A 359 1.67 13.40 -8.04
N HIS A 360 1.59 13.10 -9.34
CA HIS A 360 0.50 13.57 -10.18
C HIS A 360 -0.02 12.46 -11.09
N SER A 361 -1.34 12.30 -11.21
CA SER A 361 -1.96 11.42 -12.20
C SER A 361 -3.12 12.12 -12.91
N GLN A 362 -3.42 11.66 -14.13
CA GLN A 362 -4.60 12.15 -14.88
C GLN A 362 -5.92 11.77 -14.19
N THR A 363 -5.91 10.72 -13.36
CA THR A 363 -7.07 10.29 -12.57
C THR A 363 -7.34 11.16 -11.35
N GLY A 364 -6.44 12.10 -11.04
CA GLY A 364 -6.64 13.10 -10.00
C GLY A 364 -5.77 12.92 -8.75
N VAL A 365 -4.72 12.10 -8.78
CA VAL A 365 -3.71 12.13 -7.70
C VAL A 365 -2.96 13.44 -7.78
N THR A 366 -2.88 14.16 -6.66
CA THR A 366 -2.08 15.38 -6.50
C THR A 366 -1.57 15.43 -5.07
N GLU A 367 -0.33 15.01 -4.85
CA GLU A 367 0.33 15.06 -3.54
C GLU A 367 1.70 15.71 -3.66
N GLU A 368 2.14 16.39 -2.59
CA GLU A 368 3.43 17.05 -2.52
C GLU A 368 4.13 16.76 -1.19
N TYR A 369 5.34 16.22 -1.26
CA TYR A 369 6.15 15.89 -0.10
C TYR A 369 7.45 16.67 -0.09
N MET A 370 7.83 17.20 1.07
CA MET A 370 9.12 17.83 1.28
C MET A 370 10.01 16.96 2.15
N VAL A 371 11.29 16.83 1.80
CA VAL A 371 12.23 15.94 2.49
C VAL A 371 13.56 16.65 2.75
N SER A 372 14.09 16.49 3.97
CA SER A 372 15.30 17.17 4.43
C SER A 372 16.56 16.78 3.65
N ASN A 373 16.67 15.52 3.24
CA ASN A 373 17.72 15.03 2.36
C ASN A 373 17.28 15.16 0.89
N ALA A 374 17.66 16.28 0.28
CA ALA A 374 17.27 16.57 -1.10
C ALA A 374 17.83 15.55 -2.11
N ASP A 375 19.08 15.10 -1.93
CA ASP A 375 19.73 14.17 -2.86
C ASP A 375 19.02 12.80 -2.85
N ALA A 376 18.53 12.34 -1.69
CA ALA A 376 17.75 11.11 -1.59
C ALA A 376 16.38 11.22 -2.28
N ALA A 377 15.71 12.37 -2.17
CA ALA A 377 14.46 12.65 -2.89
C ALA A 377 14.64 12.57 -4.41
N HIS A 378 15.70 13.21 -4.91
CA HIS A 378 16.06 13.16 -6.33
C HIS A 378 16.43 11.78 -6.81
N ALA A 379 17.25 11.06 -6.05
CA ALA A 379 17.63 9.68 -6.37
C ALA A 379 16.41 8.75 -6.46
N PHE A 380 15.42 8.93 -5.57
CA PHE A 380 14.19 8.16 -5.61
C PHE A 380 13.37 8.43 -6.86
N ALA A 381 13.07 9.71 -7.18
CA ALA A 381 12.28 10.05 -8.37
C ALA A 381 12.95 9.58 -9.68
N GLU A 382 14.28 9.73 -9.79
CA GLU A 382 15.04 9.19 -10.93
C GLU A 382 14.96 7.66 -11.01
N ALA A 383 15.00 6.96 -9.87
CA ALA A 383 14.86 5.50 -9.84
C ALA A 383 13.45 5.06 -10.25
N VAL A 384 12.39 5.79 -9.84
CA VAL A 384 11.01 5.56 -10.31
C VAL A 384 10.94 5.72 -11.83
N LYS A 385 11.49 6.81 -12.38
CA LYS A 385 11.46 7.08 -13.81
C LYS A 385 12.16 5.99 -14.63
N ARG A 386 13.34 5.55 -14.19
CA ARG A 386 14.06 4.42 -14.83
C ARG A 386 13.23 3.14 -14.78
N TYR A 387 12.57 2.89 -13.66
CA TYR A 387 11.69 1.75 -13.52
C TYR A 387 10.49 1.83 -14.46
N GLN A 388 9.82 2.97 -14.56
CA GLN A 388 8.72 3.20 -15.51
C GLN A 388 9.13 2.96 -16.97
N ILE A 389 10.32 3.44 -17.37
CA ILE A 389 10.88 3.19 -18.71
C ILE A 389 11.08 1.68 -18.94
N SER A 390 11.62 0.96 -17.95
CA SER A 390 11.82 -0.48 -18.09
C SER A 390 10.50 -1.27 -18.24
N LEU A 391 9.40 -0.74 -17.70
CA LEU A 391 8.07 -1.33 -17.84
C LEU A 391 7.52 -1.15 -19.27
N THR A 392 7.77 -0.01 -19.91
CA THR A 392 7.28 0.27 -21.27
C THR A 392 8.10 -0.41 -22.36
N GLU A 393 9.41 -0.54 -22.20
CA GLU A 393 10.28 -1.26 -23.15
C GLU A 393 9.96 -2.76 -23.23
N THR A 394 9.59 -3.36 -22.11
CA THR A 394 9.16 -4.77 -22.05
C THR A 394 7.87 -5.00 -22.85
N GLU A 395 6.99 -3.99 -22.95
CA GLU A 395 5.74 -4.09 -23.70
C GLU A 395 5.96 -4.08 -25.21
N ALA A 396 6.86 -3.22 -25.71
CA ALA A 396 7.20 -3.17 -27.12
C ALA A 396 7.82 -4.49 -27.62
N LEU A 397 8.60 -5.18 -26.78
CA LEU A 397 9.23 -6.46 -27.10
C LEU A 397 8.26 -7.66 -27.13
N VAL A 398 7.12 -7.57 -26.43
CA VAL A 398 6.11 -8.65 -26.42
C VAL A 398 5.07 -8.47 -27.53
N GLN A 399 4.91 -7.25 -28.04
CA GLN A 399 4.00 -6.94 -29.16
C GLN A 399 4.65 -7.10 -30.55
N ALA A 400 5.99 -7.12 -30.63
CA ALA A 400 6.77 -7.45 -31.83
C ALA A 400 6.95 -8.97 -31.98
#